data_AF-A0A926Z9Z0-F1
#
_entry.id   AF-A0A926Z9Z0-F1
#
_cell.length_a   1.000
_cell.length_b   1.000
_cell.length_c   1.000
_cell.angle_alpha   90.00
_cell.angle_beta   90.00
_cell.angle_gamma   90.00
#
_symmetry.space_group_name_H-M   'P 1'
#
loop_
_entity.id
_entity.type
_entity.pdbx_description
1 polymer ?
#
loop_
_entity_poly.entity_id
_entity_poly.type
_entity_poly.pdbx_seq_one_letter_code
_entity_poly.pdbx_strand_id
1 'polypeptide(L)'
;MGLRSFFTVALAGLGLGLPVSVAIPSGLAVPASTPDVQAPAGGPAVSQDSLQRLSSMFSPQIQTTVAACWEQGKVNLQTTPVNGWVVCQDGSVVEGVTYNNYLSTVADVMAASTLVGLRTAMDADPRLTPQVLATFVNTDQGSQLLQNIVQSAIVQGGLQPGDRLESAAVLTDAVVLRLVDNLQDPTRLNSLLGTPEQYTQTVGQFCASPGMDIAAAQQQIGLDAIQLYAVCIEESGTMQEAVRQLY
;
A
#
# COMPACT_ATOMS: atom_id res chain seq x y z
N MET A 1 8.38 -14.25 -17.91
CA MET A 1 9.55 -13.62 -17.26
C MET A 1 9.11 -12.22 -16.86
N GLY A 2 9.08 -11.77 -15.61
CA GLY A 2 9.04 -12.43 -14.32
C GLY A 2 8.30 -11.47 -13.38
N LEU A 3 7.17 -11.90 -12.80
CA LEU A 3 6.33 -11.11 -11.89
C LEU A 3 6.99 -10.87 -10.49
N ARG A 4 8.33 -10.82 -10.44
CA ARG A 4 9.14 -11.19 -9.27
C ARG A 4 9.54 -10.04 -8.33
N SER A 5 9.36 -8.78 -8.72
CA SER A 5 9.71 -7.59 -7.92
C SER A 5 8.54 -6.66 -7.60
N PHE A 6 7.30 -7.12 -7.75
CA PHE A 6 6.10 -6.27 -7.88
C PHE A 6 5.60 -5.65 -6.56
N PHE A 7 6.03 -6.16 -5.41
CA PHE A 7 5.41 -5.80 -4.12
C PHE A 7 6.39 -5.68 -2.94
N THR A 8 7.68 -5.96 -3.15
CA THR A 8 8.66 -6.11 -2.05
C THR A 8 8.91 -4.81 -1.28
N VAL A 9 8.57 -3.65 -1.84
CA VAL A 9 9.11 -2.39 -1.32
C VAL A 9 8.03 -1.42 -0.80
N ALA A 10 6.76 -1.55 -1.22
CA ALA A 10 5.67 -0.80 -0.59
C ALA A 10 5.44 -1.23 0.88
N LEU A 11 5.85 -2.45 1.24
CA LEU A 11 5.64 -3.03 2.56
C LEU A 11 6.85 -2.94 3.50
N ALA A 12 8.06 -2.85 2.96
CA ALA A 12 9.27 -2.67 3.77
C ALA A 12 9.38 -1.25 4.37
N GLY A 13 8.64 -0.26 3.84
CA GLY A 13 8.69 1.14 4.29
C GLY A 13 7.90 1.46 5.56
N LEU A 14 7.06 0.54 6.05
CA LEU A 14 6.28 0.70 7.28
C LEU A 14 6.93 0.04 8.51
N GLY A 15 8.18 -0.41 8.38
CA GLY A 15 9.01 -0.78 9.52
C GLY A 15 9.14 0.39 10.48
N LEU A 16 8.30 0.39 11.52
CA LEU A 16 8.35 1.30 12.66
C LEU A 16 9.71 1.19 13.35
N GLY A 17 10.67 1.95 12.82
CA GLY A 17 12.01 2.15 13.33
C GLY A 17 12.38 3.63 13.26
N LEU A 18 11.47 4.52 13.66
CA LEU A 18 11.78 5.93 13.89
C LEU A 18 12.19 6.11 15.36
N PRO A 19 13.48 6.38 15.68
CA PRO A 19 13.82 7.00 16.95
C PRO A 19 13.28 8.44 16.91
N VAL A 20 12.15 8.69 17.57
CA VAL A 20 11.65 10.04 17.80
C VAL A 20 12.60 10.73 18.79
N SER A 21 13.63 11.39 18.28
CA SER A 21 14.44 12.32 19.07
C SER A 21 13.68 13.64 19.20
N VAL A 22 12.89 13.75 20.28
CA VAL A 22 12.32 15.04 20.71
C VAL A 22 13.47 15.91 21.20
N ALA A 23 13.88 16.89 20.40
CA ALA A 23 14.85 17.90 20.83
C ALA A 23 14.17 18.89 21.79
N ILE A 24 14.46 18.74 23.08
CA ILE A 24 14.11 19.71 24.11
C ILE A 24 15.04 20.93 23.95
N PRO A 25 14.53 22.15 23.79
CA PRO A 25 15.39 23.33 23.74
C PRO A 25 15.84 23.66 25.16
N SER A 26 17.13 23.46 25.46
CA SER A 26 17.77 24.12 26.60
C SER A 26 19.25 24.27 26.33
N GLY A 27 19.69 25.52 26.33
CA GLY A 27 21.08 25.88 26.14
C GLY A 27 21.97 25.22 27.18
N LEU A 28 23.03 24.59 26.70
CA LEU A 28 24.35 24.47 27.32
C LEU A 28 25.24 23.73 26.32
N ALA A 29 26.34 24.38 25.92
CA ALA A 29 27.29 23.86 24.96
C ALA A 29 28.05 22.65 25.53
N VAL A 30 28.08 21.55 24.78
CA VAL A 30 29.05 20.44 24.92
C VAL A 30 29.42 19.98 23.52
N PRO A 31 30.72 19.83 23.17
CA PRO A 31 31.11 19.30 21.88
C PRO A 31 31.14 17.77 21.95
N ALA A 32 30.39 17.07 21.08
CA ALA A 32 30.56 15.63 20.93
C ALA A 32 30.04 15.16 19.57
N SER A 33 30.99 14.71 18.75
CA SER A 33 30.94 13.57 17.83
C SER A 33 29.57 13.23 17.23
N THR A 34 29.38 13.59 15.95
CA THR A 34 28.34 13.02 15.08
C THR A 34 28.49 11.49 15.02
N PRO A 35 27.49 10.70 15.44
CA PRO A 35 27.41 9.34 14.99
C PRO A 35 26.94 9.36 13.53
N ASP A 36 27.73 8.77 12.64
CA ASP A 36 27.25 8.32 11.33
C ASP A 36 26.03 7.42 11.58
N VAL A 37 24.83 7.94 11.30
CA VAL A 37 23.61 7.15 11.23
C VAL A 37 23.67 6.41 9.91
N GLN A 38 24.35 5.28 9.93
CA GLN A 38 24.28 4.27 8.89
C GLN A 38 22.86 3.69 8.96
N ALA A 39 21.98 4.13 8.05
CA ALA A 39 20.65 3.56 7.90
C ALA A 39 20.78 2.04 7.71
N PRO A 40 20.00 1.21 8.43
CA PRO A 40 20.05 -0.23 8.24
C PRO A 40 19.65 -0.54 6.79
N ALA A 41 20.63 -0.99 6.01
CA ALA A 41 20.43 -1.50 4.67
C ALA A 41 19.77 -2.88 4.77
N GLY A 42 18.44 -2.92 4.75
CA GLY A 42 17.68 -4.16 4.70
C GLY A 42 16.37 -4.07 5.47
N GLY A 43 15.34 -3.50 4.84
CA GLY A 43 13.97 -3.75 5.30
C GLY A 43 13.63 -5.25 5.17
N PRO A 44 12.60 -5.76 5.89
CA PRO A 44 12.19 -7.15 5.81
C PRO A 44 11.87 -7.50 4.34
N ALA A 45 12.56 -8.50 3.81
CA ALA A 45 12.38 -8.94 2.44
C ALA A 45 11.17 -9.88 2.37
N VAL A 46 9.99 -9.32 2.12
CA VAL A 46 8.78 -10.11 1.83
C VAL A 46 9.11 -11.25 0.86
N SER A 47 8.71 -12.49 1.19
CA SER A 47 9.08 -13.63 0.37
C SER A 47 8.50 -13.46 -1.04
N GLN A 48 9.30 -13.79 -2.04
CA GLN A 48 8.89 -13.69 -3.43
C GLN A 48 7.68 -14.60 -3.73
N ASP A 49 7.50 -15.65 -2.94
CA ASP A 49 6.46 -16.67 -3.10
C ASP A 49 5.08 -16.18 -2.66
N SER A 50 4.97 -15.44 -1.55
CA SER A 50 3.68 -14.87 -1.11
C SER A 50 3.19 -13.77 -2.03
N LEU A 51 4.12 -12.96 -2.58
CA LEU A 51 3.81 -11.95 -3.59
C LEU A 51 3.36 -12.58 -4.91
N GLN A 52 4.02 -13.65 -5.33
CA GLN A 52 3.61 -14.39 -6.52
C GLN A 52 2.23 -15.01 -6.32
N ARG A 53 1.96 -15.57 -5.13
CA ARG A 53 0.63 -16.07 -4.76
C ARG A 53 -0.42 -14.97 -4.82
N LEU A 54 -0.19 -13.83 -4.18
CA LEU A 54 -1.11 -12.68 -4.23
C LEU A 54 -1.40 -12.25 -5.66
N SER A 55 -0.36 -12.13 -6.49
CA SER A 55 -0.54 -11.73 -7.90
C SER A 55 -1.40 -12.73 -8.69
N SER A 56 -1.30 -14.02 -8.39
CA SER A 56 -2.11 -15.06 -9.04
C SER A 56 -3.57 -15.11 -8.56
N MET A 57 -3.87 -14.53 -7.39
CA MET A 57 -5.22 -14.48 -6.82
C MET A 57 -6.07 -13.44 -7.54
N PHE A 58 -5.47 -12.36 -8.05
CA PHE A 58 -6.19 -11.32 -8.76
C PHE A 58 -6.70 -11.74 -10.14
N SER A 59 -7.79 -11.11 -10.59
CA SER A 59 -8.32 -11.29 -11.94
C SER A 59 -7.31 -10.85 -13.00
N PRO A 60 -7.39 -11.37 -14.25
CA PRO A 60 -6.50 -10.94 -15.33
C PRO A 60 -6.56 -9.43 -15.57
N GLN A 61 -7.74 -8.82 -15.41
CA GLN A 61 -7.92 -7.37 -15.56
C GLN A 61 -7.13 -6.57 -14.51
N ILE A 62 -7.17 -7.00 -13.25
CA ILE A 62 -6.40 -6.37 -12.17
C ILE A 62 -4.91 -6.57 -12.43
N GLN A 63 -4.49 -7.78 -12.82
CA GLN A 63 -3.10 -8.08 -13.15
C GLN A 63 -2.60 -7.17 -14.30
N THR A 64 -3.37 -7.02 -15.38
CA THR A 64 -3.05 -6.13 -16.50
C THR A 64 -2.98 -4.67 -16.06
N THR A 65 -3.91 -4.23 -15.21
CA THR A 65 -3.95 -2.85 -14.71
C THR A 65 -2.71 -2.53 -13.85
N VAL A 66 -2.40 -3.39 -12.88
CA VAL A 66 -1.24 -3.19 -11.97
C VAL A 66 0.09 -3.31 -12.72
N ALA A 67 0.18 -4.17 -13.74
CA ALA A 67 1.37 -4.33 -14.57
C ALA A 67 1.52 -3.26 -15.67
N ALA A 68 0.56 -2.33 -15.82
CA ALA A 68 0.61 -1.31 -16.86
C ALA A 68 1.90 -0.47 -16.78
N CYS A 69 2.56 -0.30 -17.92
CA CYS A 69 3.80 0.46 -18.07
C CYS A 69 5.01 -0.05 -17.26
N TRP A 70 4.95 -1.26 -16.68
CA TRP A 70 6.01 -1.74 -15.80
C TRP A 70 7.38 -1.83 -16.50
N GLU A 71 7.38 -2.35 -17.73
CA GLU A 71 8.56 -2.48 -18.60
C GLU A 71 8.92 -1.17 -19.32
N GLN A 72 8.00 -0.20 -19.33
CA GLN A 72 8.10 1.08 -20.05
C GLN A 72 8.38 2.27 -19.11
N GLY A 73 8.97 2.02 -17.94
CA GLY A 73 9.37 3.06 -16.99
C GLY A 73 8.26 3.57 -16.06
N LYS A 74 7.21 2.77 -15.86
CA LYS A 74 6.02 3.05 -15.03
C LYS A 74 5.07 4.06 -15.66
N VAL A 75 3.89 4.17 -15.04
CA VAL A 75 2.82 5.07 -15.49
C VAL A 75 3.17 6.51 -15.15
N ASN A 76 3.09 7.39 -16.15
CA ASN A 76 3.21 8.83 -15.96
C ASN A 76 1.83 9.44 -15.73
N LEU A 77 1.46 9.63 -14.46
CA LEU A 77 0.14 10.13 -14.06
C LEU A 77 -0.05 11.62 -14.38
N GLN A 78 0.99 12.35 -14.76
CA GLN A 78 0.88 13.77 -15.08
C GLN A 78 0.51 14.02 -16.53
N THR A 79 1.09 13.23 -17.44
CA THR A 79 0.85 13.38 -18.88
C THR A 79 -0.33 12.55 -19.36
N THR A 80 -0.79 11.61 -18.53
CA THR A 80 -1.95 10.80 -18.84
C THR A 80 -3.22 11.65 -18.75
N PRO A 81 -4.05 11.71 -19.81
CA PRO A 81 -5.32 12.42 -19.75
C PRO A 81 -6.26 11.75 -18.73
N VAL A 82 -6.96 12.54 -17.90
CA VAL A 82 -7.85 12.03 -16.84
C VAL A 82 -8.94 11.08 -17.37
N ASN A 83 -9.40 11.29 -18.60
CA ASN A 83 -10.39 10.43 -19.28
C ASN A 83 -9.77 9.57 -20.41
N GLY A 84 -8.45 9.47 -20.42
CA GLY A 84 -7.69 8.77 -21.45
C GLY A 84 -7.10 7.44 -20.96
N TRP A 85 -6.36 6.82 -21.87
CA TRP A 85 -5.56 5.64 -21.57
C TRP A 85 -4.25 6.03 -20.91
N VAL A 86 -3.76 5.14 -20.08
CA VAL A 86 -2.49 5.27 -19.37
C VAL A 86 -1.34 5.49 -20.35
N VAL A 87 -0.52 6.51 -20.05
CA VAL A 87 0.72 6.82 -20.78
C VAL A 87 1.90 6.40 -19.91
N CYS A 88 2.80 5.61 -20.49
CA CYS A 88 4.03 5.18 -19.85
C CYS A 88 5.09 6.28 -19.85
N GLN A 89 6.15 6.11 -19.07
CA GLN A 89 7.23 7.09 -18.99
C GLN A 89 7.95 7.30 -20.33
N ASP A 90 8.07 6.25 -21.16
CA ASP A 90 8.63 6.34 -22.51
C ASP A 90 7.70 7.03 -23.54
N GLY A 91 6.50 7.44 -23.12
CA GLY A 91 5.49 8.08 -23.96
C GLY A 91 4.57 7.09 -24.71
N SER A 92 4.78 5.78 -24.56
CA SER A 92 3.88 4.77 -25.11
C SER A 92 2.52 4.79 -24.40
N VAL A 93 1.48 4.42 -25.12
CA VAL A 93 0.11 4.38 -24.60
C VAL A 93 -0.31 2.92 -24.43
N VAL A 94 -0.82 2.58 -23.24
CA VAL A 94 -1.37 1.25 -22.95
C VAL A 94 -2.87 1.27 -23.16
N GLU A 95 -3.30 0.82 -24.34
CA GLU A 95 -4.73 0.72 -24.66
C GLU A 95 -5.42 -0.29 -23.73
N GLY A 96 -6.67 0.01 -23.34
CA GLY A 96 -7.46 -0.87 -22.46
C GLY A 96 -7.27 -0.65 -20.96
N VAL A 97 -6.29 0.17 -20.53
CA VAL A 97 -6.16 0.63 -19.14
C VAL A 97 -6.36 2.14 -19.07
N THR A 98 -7.49 2.58 -18.53
CA THR A 98 -7.77 4.02 -18.36
C THR A 98 -7.06 4.59 -17.14
N TYR A 99 -6.77 5.89 -17.15
CA TYR A 99 -6.20 6.63 -16.02
C TYR A 99 -6.91 6.34 -14.70
N ASN A 100 -8.23 6.52 -14.66
CA ASN A 100 -9.01 6.34 -13.44
C ASN A 100 -8.94 4.91 -12.93
N ASN A 101 -9.08 3.92 -13.82
CA ASN A 101 -9.01 2.51 -13.44
C ASN A 101 -7.63 2.12 -12.91
N TYR A 102 -6.55 2.63 -13.50
CA TYR A 102 -5.21 2.43 -12.99
C TYR A 102 -5.03 3.06 -11.61
N LEU A 103 -5.32 4.35 -11.50
CA LEU A 103 -5.14 5.11 -10.25
C LEU A 103 -5.97 4.51 -9.13
N SER A 104 -7.23 4.15 -9.38
CA SER A 104 -8.10 3.55 -8.37
C SER A 104 -7.60 2.18 -7.94
N THR A 105 -7.33 1.27 -8.89
CA THR A 105 -6.90 -0.10 -8.58
C THR A 105 -5.58 -0.11 -7.81
N VAL A 106 -4.56 0.64 -8.27
CA VAL A 106 -3.27 0.67 -7.58
C VAL A 106 -3.41 1.31 -6.21
N ALA A 107 -4.16 2.41 -6.09
CA ALA A 107 -4.36 3.06 -4.79
C ALA A 107 -5.17 2.19 -3.82
N ASP A 108 -6.18 1.44 -4.29
CA ASP A 108 -6.97 0.52 -3.46
C ASP A 108 -6.10 -0.64 -2.96
N VAL A 109 -5.27 -1.25 -3.82
CA VAL A 109 -4.36 -2.35 -3.44
C VAL A 109 -3.32 -1.87 -2.43
N MET A 110 -2.74 -0.68 -2.63
CA MET A 110 -1.78 -0.11 -1.68
C MET A 110 -2.43 0.24 -0.35
N ALA A 111 -3.60 0.89 -0.38
CA ALA A 111 -4.34 1.22 0.84
C ALA A 111 -4.72 -0.05 1.61
N ALA A 112 -5.25 -1.06 0.94
CA ALA A 112 -5.54 -2.36 1.54
C ALA A 112 -4.29 -3.00 2.17
N SER A 113 -3.17 -2.99 1.48
CA SER A 113 -1.89 -3.52 1.99
C SER A 113 -1.46 -2.81 3.29
N THR A 114 -1.53 -1.49 3.32
CA THR A 114 -1.21 -0.70 4.51
C THR A 114 -2.19 -0.95 5.65
N LEU A 115 -3.50 -1.04 5.38
CA LEU A 115 -4.51 -1.30 6.40
C LEU A 115 -4.37 -2.69 7.02
N VAL A 116 -4.07 -3.71 6.21
CA VAL A 116 -3.77 -5.06 6.73
C VAL A 116 -2.48 -5.03 7.56
N GLY A 117 -1.42 -4.37 7.10
CA GLY A 117 -0.19 -4.22 7.87
C GLY A 117 -0.39 -3.51 9.22
N LEU A 118 -1.20 -2.46 9.25
CA LEU A 118 -1.59 -1.77 10.50
C LEU A 118 -2.37 -2.70 11.43
N ARG A 119 -3.30 -3.50 10.91
CA ARG A 119 -4.03 -4.51 11.69
C ARG A 119 -3.06 -5.53 12.30
N THR A 120 -2.15 -6.09 11.52
CA THR A 120 -1.13 -7.02 12.03
C THR A 120 -0.26 -6.37 13.11
N ALA A 121 0.09 -5.08 12.97
CA ALA A 121 0.84 -4.36 13.99
C ALA A 121 0.05 -4.15 15.29
N MET A 122 -1.27 -3.88 15.21
CA MET A 122 -2.14 -3.80 16.38
C MET A 122 -2.30 -5.15 17.08
N ASP A 123 -2.36 -6.25 16.31
CA ASP A 123 -2.40 -7.60 16.88
C ASP A 123 -1.10 -7.93 17.64
N ALA A 124 0.04 -7.35 17.22
CA ALA A 124 1.34 -7.51 17.87
C ALA A 124 1.56 -6.56 19.06
N ASP A 125 1.01 -5.33 19.04
CA ASP A 125 1.10 -4.35 20.13
C ASP A 125 -0.29 -3.88 20.58
N PRO A 126 -0.81 -4.38 21.73
CA PRO A 126 -2.13 -4.02 22.26
C PRO A 126 -2.31 -2.53 22.59
N ARG A 127 -1.23 -1.74 22.63
CA ARG A 127 -1.31 -0.29 22.85
C ARG A 127 -1.74 0.45 21.58
N LEU A 128 -1.55 -0.14 20.40
CA LEU A 128 -2.04 0.38 19.15
C LEU A 128 -3.49 -0.08 18.98
N THR A 129 -4.43 0.86 19.05
CA THR A 129 -5.84 0.59 18.80
C THR A 129 -6.35 1.40 17.62
N PRO A 130 -7.45 0.97 16.97
CA PRO A 130 -8.08 1.76 15.91
C PRO A 130 -8.43 3.18 16.37
N GLN A 131 -8.76 3.39 17.65
CA GLN A 131 -9.06 4.71 18.21
C GLN A 131 -7.80 5.59 18.31
N VAL A 132 -6.65 5.03 18.65
CA VAL A 132 -5.38 5.76 18.65
C VAL A 132 -5.02 6.17 17.21
N LEU A 133 -5.16 5.26 16.26
CA LEU A 133 -4.91 5.56 14.85
C LEU A 133 -5.85 6.64 14.32
N ALA A 134 -7.15 6.54 14.61
CA ALA A 134 -8.13 7.57 14.25
C ALA A 134 -7.79 8.92 14.85
N THR A 135 -7.39 8.97 16.12
CA THR A 135 -6.96 10.22 16.76
C THR A 135 -5.73 10.80 16.08
N PHE A 136 -4.75 9.95 15.76
CA PHE A 136 -3.51 10.35 15.10
C PHE A 136 -3.76 10.95 13.72
N VAL A 137 -4.48 10.26 12.83
CA VAL A 137 -4.72 10.73 11.45
C VAL A 137 -5.60 11.98 11.38
N ASN A 138 -6.38 12.27 12.43
CA ASN A 138 -7.18 13.49 12.53
C ASN A 138 -6.39 14.73 12.97
N THR A 139 -5.07 14.62 13.18
CA THR A 139 -4.20 15.76 13.43
C THR A 139 -3.43 16.16 12.17
N ASP A 140 -3.10 17.45 12.03
CA ASP A 140 -2.28 17.93 10.92
C ASP A 140 -0.95 17.17 10.84
N GLN A 141 -0.31 16.95 11.99
CA GLN A 141 0.95 16.22 12.11
C GLN A 141 0.81 14.76 11.66
N GLY A 142 -0.28 14.09 12.04
CA GLY A 142 -0.50 12.70 11.65
C GLY A 142 -0.82 12.53 10.17
N SER A 143 -1.60 13.44 9.59
CA SER A 143 -1.86 13.45 8.15
C SER A 143 -0.59 13.67 7.33
N GLN A 144 0.27 14.61 7.75
CA GLN A 144 1.55 14.88 7.10
C GLN A 144 2.51 13.70 7.22
N LEU A 145 2.58 13.07 8.40
CA LEU A 145 3.42 11.88 8.58
C LEU A 145 2.93 10.74 7.68
N LEU A 146 1.63 10.50 7.62
CA LEU A 146 1.04 9.49 6.75
C LEU A 146 1.37 9.75 5.27
N GLN A 147 1.22 10.99 4.82
CA GLN A 147 1.56 11.38 3.45
C GLN A 147 3.04 11.13 3.14
N ASN A 148 3.95 11.53 4.04
CA ASN A 148 5.39 11.34 3.88
C ASN A 148 5.76 9.85 3.84
N ILE A 149 5.16 9.02 4.71
CA ILE A 149 5.38 7.58 4.73
C ILE A 149 4.91 6.93 3.43
N VAL A 150 3.70 7.26 2.97
CA VAL A 150 3.13 6.72 1.72
C VAL A 150 3.97 7.16 0.52
N GLN A 151 4.34 8.43 0.44
CA GLN A 151 5.18 8.95 -0.64
C GLN A 151 6.53 8.25 -0.67
N SER A 152 7.16 8.09 0.51
CA SER A 152 8.41 7.35 0.66
C SER A 152 8.27 5.91 0.19
N ALA A 153 7.20 5.21 0.59
CA ALA A 153 6.94 3.84 0.16
C ALA A 153 6.72 3.72 -1.36
N ILE A 154 6.06 4.69 -2.00
CA ILE A 154 5.85 4.73 -3.46
C ILE A 154 7.17 4.92 -4.20
N VAL A 155 7.98 5.90 -3.77
CA VAL A 155 9.24 6.27 -4.43
C VAL A 155 10.32 5.22 -4.19
N GLN A 156 10.57 4.88 -2.92
CA GLN A 156 11.53 3.81 -2.58
C GLN A 156 11.06 2.49 -3.17
N GLY A 157 9.74 2.30 -3.26
CA GLY A 157 9.17 1.10 -3.83
C GLY A 157 9.23 0.93 -5.32
N GLY A 158 9.80 1.89 -6.04
CA GLY A 158 9.95 1.82 -7.48
C GLY A 158 8.61 1.77 -8.20
N LEU A 159 7.50 2.12 -7.54
CA LEU A 159 6.19 2.28 -8.18
C LEU A 159 6.17 3.55 -9.02
N GLN A 160 6.93 4.56 -8.61
CA GLN A 160 7.19 5.78 -9.36
C GLN A 160 8.69 6.09 -9.30
N PRO A 161 9.30 6.58 -10.39
CA PRO A 161 10.71 6.93 -10.38
C PRO A 161 10.93 8.22 -9.58
N GLY A 162 12.02 8.26 -8.79
CA GLY A 162 12.28 9.33 -7.81
C GLY A 162 12.56 10.71 -8.41
N ASP A 163 12.81 10.78 -9.72
CA ASP A 163 12.94 12.02 -10.50
C ASP A 163 11.58 12.63 -10.89
N ARG A 164 10.46 11.93 -10.64
CA ARG A 164 9.09 12.33 -10.99
C ARG A 164 8.20 12.44 -9.76
N LEU A 165 8.61 13.29 -8.82
CA LEU A 165 7.91 13.52 -7.55
C LEU A 165 6.44 13.89 -7.71
N GLU A 166 6.07 14.55 -8.81
CA GLU A 166 4.70 14.98 -9.07
C GLU A 166 3.79 13.80 -9.48
N SER A 167 4.27 12.83 -10.26
CA SER A 167 3.52 11.59 -10.56
C SER A 167 3.37 10.74 -9.29
N ALA A 168 4.43 10.68 -8.47
CA ALA A 168 4.38 10.07 -7.14
C ALA A 168 3.39 10.77 -6.20
N ALA A 169 3.29 12.09 -6.25
CA ALA A 169 2.34 12.86 -5.45
C ALA A 169 0.89 12.51 -5.79
N VAL A 170 0.53 12.41 -7.07
CA VAL A 170 -0.82 12.00 -7.50
C VAL A 170 -1.22 10.63 -6.91
N LEU A 171 -0.31 9.65 -6.99
CA LEU A 171 -0.57 8.32 -6.41
C LEU A 171 -0.60 8.37 -4.88
N THR A 172 0.29 9.17 -4.27
CA THR A 172 0.35 9.37 -2.82
C THR A 172 -0.98 9.91 -2.31
N ASP A 173 -1.49 10.98 -2.92
CA ASP A 173 -2.74 11.62 -2.50
C ASP A 173 -3.93 10.66 -2.67
N ALA A 174 -3.95 9.87 -3.76
CA ALA A 174 -4.98 8.86 -3.98
C ALA A 174 -4.96 7.74 -2.92
N VAL A 175 -3.77 7.31 -2.48
CA VAL A 175 -3.61 6.31 -1.41
C VAL A 175 -3.95 6.90 -0.05
N VAL A 176 -3.42 8.10 0.27
CA VAL A 176 -3.66 8.78 1.54
C VAL A 176 -5.14 9.05 1.74
N LEU A 177 -5.85 9.51 0.70
CA LEU A 177 -7.30 9.73 0.76
C LEU A 177 -8.05 8.46 1.24
N ARG A 178 -7.74 7.31 0.62
CA ARG A 178 -8.33 6.01 0.98
C ARG A 178 -7.96 5.56 2.38
N LEU A 179 -6.71 5.79 2.79
CA LEU A 179 -6.24 5.45 4.11
C LEU A 179 -6.95 6.30 5.17
N VAL A 180 -7.03 7.61 4.97
CA VAL A 180 -7.72 8.53 5.88
C VAL A 180 -9.19 8.12 6.01
N ASP A 181 -9.89 7.87 4.90
CA ASP A 181 -11.30 7.42 4.91
C ASP A 181 -11.53 6.11 5.69
N ASN A 182 -10.51 5.25 5.81
CA ASN A 182 -10.60 4.00 6.56
C ASN A 182 -10.06 4.12 8.00
N LEU A 183 -9.09 5.00 8.24
CA LEU A 183 -8.46 5.18 9.55
C LEU A 183 -9.24 6.14 10.44
N GLN A 184 -10.00 7.07 9.87
CA GLN A 184 -10.84 7.99 10.63
C GLN A 184 -12.05 7.32 11.28
N ASP A 185 -12.51 6.20 10.72
CA ASP A 185 -13.58 5.38 11.29
C ASP A 185 -13.01 4.11 11.92
N PRO A 186 -12.92 4.03 13.26
CA PRO A 186 -12.40 2.86 13.97
C PRO A 186 -13.14 1.56 13.62
N THR A 187 -14.40 1.63 13.18
CA THR A 187 -15.19 0.45 12.84
C THR A 187 -14.73 -0.18 11.52
N ARG A 188 -14.28 0.63 10.55
CA ARG A 188 -13.81 0.16 9.25
C ARG A 188 -12.59 -0.72 9.35
N LEU A 189 -11.64 -0.37 10.23
CA LEU A 189 -10.43 -1.17 10.44
C LEU A 189 -10.75 -2.51 11.11
N ASN A 190 -11.71 -2.52 12.05
CA ASN A 190 -12.19 -3.75 12.68
C ASN A 190 -12.92 -4.66 11.69
N SER A 191 -13.73 -4.08 10.81
CA SER A 191 -14.48 -4.78 9.75
C SER A 191 -13.73 -4.87 8.42
N LEU A 192 -12.41 -4.62 8.39
CA LEU A 192 -11.63 -4.56 7.14
C LEU A 192 -11.73 -5.86 6.33
N LEU A 193 -11.79 -7.00 7.02
CA LEU A 193 -11.87 -8.33 6.41
C LEU A 193 -13.32 -8.81 6.22
N GLY A 194 -14.30 -7.97 6.53
CA GLY A 194 -15.72 -8.32 6.50
C GLY A 194 -16.14 -9.29 7.61
N THR A 195 -17.30 -9.90 7.41
CA THR A 195 -17.77 -11.04 8.23
C THR A 195 -17.06 -12.34 7.83
N PRO A 196 -17.04 -13.39 8.67
CA PRO A 196 -16.47 -14.68 8.30
C PRO A 196 -17.04 -15.28 7.01
N GLU A 197 -18.35 -15.10 6.77
CA GLU A 197 -19.03 -15.54 5.56
C GLU A 197 -18.51 -14.78 4.33
N GLN A 198 -18.42 -13.45 4.43
CA GLN A 198 -17.88 -12.61 3.35
C GLN A 198 -16.40 -12.87 3.08
N TYR A 199 -15.60 -13.11 4.13
CA TYR A 199 -14.20 -13.51 4.00
C TYR A 199 -14.08 -14.80 3.18
N THR A 200 -14.83 -15.83 3.57
CA THR A 200 -14.82 -17.14 2.90
C THR A 200 -15.28 -17.04 1.44
N GLN A 201 -16.31 -16.24 1.17
CA GLN A 201 -16.78 -15.96 -0.19
C GLN A 201 -15.71 -15.23 -1.01
N THR A 202 -15.05 -14.23 -0.42
CA THR A 202 -13.99 -13.47 -1.09
C THR A 202 -12.82 -14.38 -1.43
N VAL A 203 -12.35 -15.23 -0.50
CA VAL A 203 -11.30 -16.21 -0.77
C VAL A 203 -11.71 -17.18 -1.89
N GLY A 204 -12.92 -17.72 -1.83
CA GLY A 204 -13.40 -18.74 -2.78
C GLY A 204 -13.79 -18.21 -4.16
N GLN A 205 -14.02 -16.90 -4.32
CA GLN A 205 -14.56 -16.33 -5.55
C GLN A 205 -13.68 -15.21 -6.12
N PHE A 206 -13.25 -14.27 -5.28
CA PHE A 206 -12.47 -13.12 -5.71
C PHE A 206 -10.97 -13.39 -5.69
N CYS A 207 -10.46 -14.08 -4.65
CA CYS A 207 -9.04 -14.44 -4.57
C CYS A 207 -8.72 -15.80 -5.21
N ALA A 208 -9.73 -16.56 -5.64
CA ALA A 208 -9.53 -17.85 -6.29
C ALA A 208 -9.00 -17.64 -7.72
N SER A 209 -7.79 -18.12 -7.99
CA SER A 209 -7.13 -17.91 -9.30
C SER A 209 -7.95 -18.49 -10.48
N PRO A 210 -8.16 -17.75 -11.59
CA PRO A 210 -7.91 -16.31 -11.76
C PRO A 210 -9.12 -15.53 -11.24
N GLY A 211 -8.93 -14.69 -10.22
CA GLY A 211 -10.00 -14.07 -9.42
C GLY A 211 -11.17 -13.49 -10.20
N MET A 212 -12.33 -13.40 -9.56
CA MET A 212 -13.48 -12.67 -10.10
C MET A 212 -13.15 -11.19 -10.36
N ASP A 213 -13.83 -10.59 -11.33
CA ASP A 213 -13.80 -9.14 -11.52
C ASP A 213 -14.28 -8.38 -10.26
N ILE A 214 -13.69 -7.22 -10.01
CA ILE A 214 -13.97 -6.42 -8.81
C ILE A 214 -15.42 -5.94 -8.77
N ALA A 215 -16.00 -5.51 -9.89
CA ALA A 215 -17.37 -5.00 -9.90
C ALA A 215 -18.37 -6.13 -9.62
N ALA A 216 -18.12 -7.33 -10.16
CA ALA A 216 -18.90 -8.51 -9.86
C ALA A 216 -18.78 -8.93 -8.38
N ALA A 217 -17.57 -8.92 -7.82
CA ALA A 217 -17.33 -9.26 -6.42
C ALA A 217 -18.00 -8.28 -5.45
N GLN A 218 -17.92 -6.97 -5.71
CA GLN A 218 -18.58 -5.95 -4.91
C GLN A 218 -20.11 -6.14 -4.86
N GLN A 219 -20.71 -6.52 -6.00
CA GLN A 219 -22.16 -6.77 -6.08
C GLN A 219 -22.59 -8.06 -5.37
N GLN A 220 -21.80 -9.12 -5.45
CA GLN A 220 -22.18 -10.44 -4.92
C GLN A 220 -21.85 -10.62 -3.44
N ILE A 221 -20.71 -10.08 -2.98
CA ILE A 221 -20.18 -10.28 -1.63
C ILE A 221 -20.58 -9.10 -0.72
N GLY A 222 -20.79 -7.92 -1.30
CA GLY A 222 -21.17 -6.72 -0.55
C GLY A 222 -20.02 -6.12 0.27
N LEU A 223 -18.78 -6.36 -0.15
CA LEU A 223 -17.58 -5.68 0.35
C LEU A 223 -17.14 -4.61 -0.66
N ASP A 224 -16.53 -3.54 -0.17
CA ASP A 224 -15.91 -2.55 -1.06
C ASP A 224 -14.58 -3.07 -1.65
N ALA A 225 -14.00 -2.30 -2.58
CA ALA A 225 -12.78 -2.67 -3.29
C ALA A 225 -11.59 -2.91 -2.34
N ILE A 226 -11.43 -2.04 -1.34
CA ILE A 226 -10.32 -2.09 -0.38
C ILE A 226 -10.45 -3.34 0.48
N GLN A 227 -11.66 -3.63 0.97
CA GLN A 227 -11.93 -4.84 1.76
C GLN A 227 -11.67 -6.11 0.95
N LEU A 228 -12.10 -6.17 -0.31
CA LEU A 228 -11.83 -7.31 -1.19
C LEU A 228 -10.33 -7.55 -1.38
N TYR A 229 -9.56 -6.48 -1.63
CA TYR A 229 -8.10 -6.58 -1.73
C TYR A 229 -7.45 -6.98 -0.40
N ALA A 230 -7.93 -6.42 0.72
CA ALA A 230 -7.40 -6.71 2.05
C ALA A 230 -7.53 -8.20 2.40
N VAL A 231 -8.65 -8.84 2.04
CA VAL A 231 -8.83 -10.29 2.22
C VAL A 231 -7.81 -11.09 1.40
N CYS A 232 -7.59 -10.76 0.12
CA CYS A 232 -6.60 -11.50 -0.67
C CYS A 232 -5.17 -11.32 -0.15
N ILE A 233 -4.85 -10.14 0.39
CA ILE A 233 -3.54 -9.82 0.99
C ILE A 233 -3.33 -10.55 2.32
N GLU A 234 -4.37 -10.67 3.14
CA GLU A 234 -4.33 -11.48 4.37
C GLU A 234 -4.17 -12.96 4.02
N GLU A 235 -4.99 -13.47 3.10
CA GLU A 235 -4.99 -14.88 2.67
C GLU A 235 -3.69 -15.30 1.97
N SER A 236 -3.02 -14.38 1.28
CA SER A 236 -1.72 -14.67 0.66
C SER A 236 -0.62 -14.91 1.71
N GLY A 237 -0.83 -14.52 2.97
CA GLY A 237 0.14 -14.59 4.06
C GLY A 237 1.27 -13.56 3.94
N THR A 238 1.15 -12.61 3.01
CA THR A 238 2.22 -11.65 2.69
C THR A 238 2.64 -10.81 3.89
N MET A 239 1.69 -10.38 4.73
CA MET A 239 1.96 -9.55 5.91
C MET A 239 2.56 -10.34 7.07
N GLN A 240 2.07 -11.56 7.28
CA GLN A 240 2.54 -12.45 8.33
C GLN A 240 4.01 -12.83 8.11
N GLU A 241 4.41 -13.05 6.86
CA GLU A 241 5.81 -13.26 6.48
C GLU A 241 6.67 -12.01 6.69
N ALA A 242 6.17 -10.82 6.37
CA ALA A 242 6.88 -9.57 6.58
C ALA A 242 7.17 -9.32 8.07
N VAL A 243 6.18 -9.57 8.94
CA VAL A 243 6.33 -9.41 10.39
C VAL A 243 7.27 -10.47 10.98
N ARG A 244 7.23 -11.72 10.52
CA ARG A 244 8.14 -12.79 10.99
C ARG A 244 9.63 -12.50 10.71
N GLN A 245 9.94 -11.58 9.81
CA GLN A 245 11.32 -11.19 9.51
C GLN A 245 11.81 -9.99 10.31
N LEU A 246 10.92 -9.30 11.01
CA LEU A 246 11.26 -8.18 11.90
C LEU A 246 11.62 -8.65 13.32
N TYR A 247 11.33 -9.91 13.66
CA TYR A 247 11.57 -10.55 14.95
C TYR A 247 12.41 -11.82 14.78
#